data_AF-A0A3D2U7R8-F1
#
_entry.id   AF-A0A3D2U7R8-F1
#
_cell.length_a   1.000
_cell.length_b   1.000
_cell.length_c   1.000
_cell.angle_alpha   90.00
_cell.angle_beta   90.00
_cell.angle_gamma   90.00
#
_symmetry.space_group_name_H-M   'P 1'
#
loop_
_entity.id
_entity.type
_entity.pdbx_description
1 polymer ?
#
loop_
_entity_poly.entity_id
_entity_poly.type
_entity_poly.pdbx_seq_one_letter_code
_entity_poly.pdbx_strand_id
1 'polypeptide(L)'
;MSRRELLATFLGASWAAAGCRDEEVPDLPPGRLVEPSRTVGHRIRDGVGDLVSRAGDMPDEDWQTCDVVVVGGGVAGLSAVRRMVMSGCTDFVLLELEEVAGGTARGGMLAQQACPWGAHYLPVPQKENRALVSLL
;
A
#
# COMPACT_ATOMS: atom_id res chain seq x y z
N MET A 1 -3.84 52.89 -4.51
CA MET A 1 -4.32 51.71 -5.24
C MET A 1 -3.13 50.86 -5.63
N SER A 2 -2.95 49.73 -4.94
CA SER A 2 -1.79 48.85 -5.16
C SER A 2 -2.05 47.89 -6.33
N ARG A 3 -0.97 47.36 -6.92
CA ARG A 3 -1.04 46.36 -8.02
C ARG A 3 -1.88 45.12 -7.63
N ARG A 4 -1.93 44.79 -6.34
CA ARG A 4 -2.76 43.71 -5.77
C ARG A 4 -4.26 44.05 -5.76
N GLU A 5 -4.61 45.29 -5.41
CA GLU A 5 -6.01 45.73 -5.42
C GLU A 5 -6.57 45.78 -6.84
N LEU A 6 -5.79 46.21 -7.82
CA LEU A 6 -6.23 46.27 -9.23
C LEU A 6 -6.51 44.89 -9.82
N LEU A 7 -5.71 43.88 -9.47
CA LEU A 7 -5.91 42.48 -9.89
C LEU A 7 -7.13 41.83 -9.24
N ALA A 8 -7.37 42.12 -7.95
CA ALA A 8 -8.55 41.63 -7.24
C ALA A 8 -9.85 42.18 -7.84
N THR A 9 -9.87 43.45 -8.25
CA THR A 9 -11.07 44.13 -8.76
C THR A 9 -11.38 43.83 -10.23
N PHE A 10 -10.37 43.65 -11.10
CA PHE A 10 -10.59 43.43 -12.55
C PHE A 10 -10.70 41.95 -12.98
N LEU A 11 -10.14 41.00 -12.22
CA LEU A 11 -10.11 39.59 -12.60
C LEU A 11 -10.81 38.67 -11.59
N GLY A 12 -11.04 39.12 -10.36
CA GLY A 12 -11.50 38.27 -9.26
C GLY A 12 -12.98 37.92 -9.31
N ALA A 13 -13.88 38.90 -9.44
CA ALA A 13 -15.30 38.66 -9.19
C ALA A 13 -16.01 37.85 -10.29
N SER A 14 -15.74 38.15 -11.57
CA SER A 14 -16.42 37.50 -12.70
C SER A 14 -15.88 36.10 -13.03
N TRP A 15 -14.58 35.86 -12.78
CA TRP A 15 -13.97 34.54 -12.99
C TRP A 15 -14.11 33.62 -11.78
N ALA A 16 -14.13 34.16 -10.55
CA ALA A 16 -14.46 33.36 -9.37
C ALA A 16 -15.89 32.80 -9.45
N ALA A 17 -16.86 33.59 -9.96
CA ALA A 17 -18.22 33.12 -10.17
C ALA A 17 -18.37 32.15 -11.36
N ALA A 18 -17.52 32.22 -12.38
CA ALA A 18 -17.55 31.31 -13.53
C ALA A 18 -16.95 29.92 -13.24
N GLY A 19 -16.12 29.82 -12.20
CA GLY A 19 -15.55 28.56 -11.69
C GLY A 19 -16.39 27.90 -10.58
N CYS A 20 -17.25 28.65 -9.90
CA CYS A 20 -18.26 28.10 -8.99
C CYS A 20 -19.51 27.69 -9.79
N ARG A 21 -19.38 26.63 -10.57
CA ARG A 21 -20.54 25.93 -11.12
C ARG A 21 -20.85 24.81 -10.15
N ASP A 22 -22.11 24.70 -9.70
CA ASP A 22 -22.63 23.45 -9.16
C ASP A 22 -22.66 22.47 -10.35
N GLU A 23 -21.49 21.91 -10.66
CA GLU A 23 -21.38 20.86 -11.66
C GLU A 23 -21.90 19.60 -10.98
N GLU A 24 -23.07 19.15 -11.41
CA GLU A 24 -23.68 17.91 -10.95
C GLU A 24 -22.70 16.78 -11.26
N VAL A 25 -21.95 16.34 -10.25
CA VAL A 25 -20.96 15.27 -10.38
C VAL A 25 -21.75 14.01 -10.74
N PRO A 26 -21.55 13.42 -11.93
CA PRO A 26 -22.27 12.21 -12.31
C PRO A 26 -21.99 11.12 -11.27
N ASP A 27 -23.00 10.32 -10.96
CA ASP A 27 -22.81 9.13 -10.13
C ASP A 27 -21.71 8.25 -10.75
N LEU A 28 -20.78 7.82 -9.91
CA LEU A 28 -19.76 6.87 -10.34
C LEU A 28 -20.43 5.55 -10.75
N PRO A 29 -19.90 4.86 -11.79
CA PRO A 29 -20.38 3.52 -12.11
C PRO A 29 -20.25 2.61 -10.87
N PRO A 30 -21.12 1.60 -10.73
CA PRO A 30 -21.07 0.70 -9.58
C PRO A 30 -19.69 0.04 -9.46
N GLY A 31 -19.09 0.16 -8.29
CA GLY A 31 -17.75 -0.34 -8.04
C GLY A 31 -17.20 0.14 -6.70
N ARG A 32 -15.99 -0.27 -6.39
CA ARG A 32 -15.22 0.26 -5.25
C ARG A 32 -13.78 0.47 -5.68
N LEU A 33 -13.16 1.51 -5.12
CA LEU A 33 -11.71 1.65 -5.19
C LEU A 33 -11.09 0.63 -4.24
N VAL A 34 -10.23 -0.23 -4.77
CA VAL A 34 -9.41 -1.12 -3.95
C VAL A 34 -8.16 -0.35 -3.61
N GLU A 35 -8.09 0.13 -2.37
CA GLU A 35 -6.95 0.89 -1.87
C GLU A 35 -6.17 0.03 -0.87
N PRO A 36 -4.85 0.29 -0.72
CA PRO A 36 -4.11 -0.20 0.44
C PRO A 36 -4.77 0.29 1.73
N SER A 37 -4.46 -0.35 2.85
CA SER A 37 -4.92 -0.05 4.21
C SER A 37 -4.34 1.27 4.74
N ARG A 38 -4.56 2.38 4.01
CA ARG A 38 -4.06 3.74 4.28
C ARG A 38 -4.45 4.22 5.67
N THR A 39 -5.65 3.91 6.12
CA THR A 39 -6.10 4.25 7.48
C THR A 39 -5.22 3.63 8.55
N VAL A 40 -4.84 2.36 8.40
CA VAL A 40 -3.93 1.68 9.33
C VAL A 40 -2.52 2.28 9.21
N GLY A 41 -2.03 2.48 7.98
CA GLY A 41 -0.73 3.11 7.74
C GLY A 41 -0.62 4.51 8.35
N HIS A 42 -1.67 5.34 8.24
CA HIS A 42 -1.72 6.66 8.88
C HIS A 42 -1.76 6.55 10.40
N ARG A 43 -2.51 5.62 10.98
CA ARG A 43 -2.50 5.39 12.44
C ARG A 43 -1.10 5.02 12.94
N ILE A 44 -0.39 4.17 12.21
CA ILE A 44 1.00 3.80 12.55
C ILE A 44 1.90 5.03 12.44
N ARG A 45 1.83 5.78 11.33
CA ARG A 45 2.67 6.96 11.09
C ARG A 45 2.44 8.05 12.14
N ASP A 46 1.18 8.39 12.39
CA ASP A 46 0.79 9.51 13.24
C ASP A 46 0.89 9.14 14.73
N GLY A 47 0.71 7.86 15.07
CA GLY A 47 0.78 7.33 16.42
C GLY A 47 2.09 6.63 16.76
N VAL A 48 3.15 6.73 15.93
CA VAL A 48 4.39 5.96 16.14
C VAL A 48 5.04 6.24 17.48
N GLY A 49 5.01 7.50 17.94
CA GLY A 49 5.54 7.90 19.24
C GLY A 49 4.83 7.17 20.38
N ASP A 50 3.50 7.26 20.42
CA ASP A 50 2.67 6.61 21.43
C ASP A 50 2.80 5.08 21.37
N LEU A 51 2.88 4.49 20.17
CA LEU A 51 3.10 3.04 19.99
C LEU A 51 4.43 2.60 20.59
N VAL A 52 5.51 3.35 20.34
CA VAL A 52 6.84 3.04 20.88
C VAL A 52 6.88 3.21 22.39
N SER A 53 6.27 4.27 22.93
CA SER A 53 6.16 4.46 24.37
C SER A 53 5.40 3.32 25.03
N ARG A 54 4.23 2.93 24.49
CA ARG A 54 3.45 1.80 24.99
C ARG A 54 4.18 0.47 24.88
N ALA A 55 4.94 0.25 23.82
CA ALA A 55 5.75 -0.94 23.67
C ALA A 55 6.81 -1.03 24.79
N GLY A 56 7.43 0.10 25.17
CA GLY A 56 8.38 0.14 26.28
C GLY A 56 7.80 -0.22 27.65
N ASP A 57 6.49 -0.07 27.82
CA ASP A 57 5.76 -0.42 29.05
C ASP A 57 5.17 -1.85 29.03
N MET A 58 5.32 -2.60 27.93
CA MET A 58 4.80 -3.97 27.82
C MET A 58 5.61 -4.95 28.67
N PRO A 59 4.97 -5.93 29.33
CA PRO A 59 5.66 -7.02 30.04
C PRO A 59 6.63 -7.79 29.14
N ASP A 60 7.76 -8.23 29.68
CA ASP A 60 8.78 -9.01 28.96
C ASP A 60 8.21 -10.28 28.30
N GLU A 61 7.19 -10.89 28.90
CA GLU A 61 6.51 -12.09 28.40
C GLU A 61 5.68 -11.88 27.12
N ASP A 62 5.29 -10.63 26.83
CA ASP A 62 4.59 -10.26 25.61
C ASP A 62 5.54 -9.97 24.44
N TRP A 63 6.85 -9.90 24.70
CA TRP A 63 7.86 -9.70 23.67
C TRP A 63 8.22 -11.03 22.98
N GLN A 64 8.12 -11.03 21.66
CA GLN A 64 8.65 -12.11 20.84
C GLN A 64 10.01 -11.71 20.27
N THR A 65 11.01 -12.57 20.47
CA THR A 65 12.33 -12.45 19.81
C THR A 65 12.40 -13.43 18.64
N CYS A 66 13.04 -13.02 17.55
CA CYS A 66 13.41 -13.86 16.42
C CYS A 66 14.67 -13.32 15.76
N ASP A 67 15.43 -14.17 15.07
CA ASP A 67 16.64 -13.77 14.36
C ASP A 67 16.38 -12.76 13.24
N VAL A 68 15.22 -12.88 12.55
CA VAL A 68 14.88 -12.03 11.40
C VAL A 68 13.41 -11.58 11.41
N VAL A 69 13.21 -10.26 11.26
CA VAL A 69 11.89 -9.67 11.03
C VAL A 69 11.79 -9.23 9.55
N VAL A 70 10.83 -9.80 8.81
CA VAL A 70 10.51 -9.39 7.45
C VAL A 70 9.24 -8.54 7.48
N VAL A 71 9.36 -7.27 7.07
CA VAL A 71 8.23 -6.33 7.03
C VAL A 71 7.75 -6.19 5.58
N GLY A 72 6.52 -6.65 5.33
CA GLY A 72 5.83 -6.66 4.04
C GLY A 72 5.74 -8.05 3.43
N GLY A 73 4.52 -8.57 3.30
CA GLY A 73 4.17 -9.83 2.63
C GLY A 73 3.98 -9.68 1.12
N GLY A 74 4.68 -8.75 0.48
CA GLY A 74 4.76 -8.66 -0.98
C GLY A 74 5.69 -9.72 -1.59
N VAL A 75 5.81 -9.73 -2.91
CA VAL A 75 6.70 -10.69 -3.63
C VAL A 75 8.14 -10.67 -3.12
N ALA A 76 8.66 -9.52 -2.71
CA ALA A 76 10.01 -9.40 -2.16
C ALA A 76 10.14 -10.10 -0.80
N GLY A 77 9.25 -9.81 0.15
CA GLY A 77 9.27 -10.43 1.48
C GLY A 77 8.99 -11.92 1.43
N LEU A 78 7.99 -12.35 0.65
CA LEU A 78 7.71 -13.77 0.45
C LEU A 78 8.87 -14.51 -0.24
N SER A 79 9.58 -13.87 -1.17
CA SER A 79 10.77 -14.46 -1.78
C SER A 79 11.94 -14.57 -0.80
N ALA A 80 12.12 -13.58 0.08
CA ALA A 80 13.12 -13.62 1.13
C ALA A 80 12.83 -14.76 2.13
N VAL A 81 11.59 -14.85 2.61
CA VAL A 81 11.11 -15.93 3.48
C VAL A 81 11.30 -17.29 2.81
N ARG A 82 10.90 -17.44 1.55
CA ARG A 82 11.13 -18.68 0.79
C ARG A 82 12.61 -19.07 0.79
N ARG A 83 13.50 -18.12 0.54
CA ARG A 83 14.95 -18.36 0.51
C ARG A 83 15.49 -18.79 1.87
N MET A 84 15.00 -18.18 2.96
CA MET A 84 15.34 -18.52 4.35
C MET A 84 14.91 -19.95 4.69
N VAL A 85 13.64 -20.29 4.41
CA VAL A 85 13.09 -21.63 4.61
C VAL A 85 13.90 -22.67 3.84
N MET A 86 14.25 -22.40 2.58
CA MET A 86 15.08 -23.30 1.77
C MET A 86 16.52 -23.46 2.29
N SER A 87 17.04 -22.50 3.07
CA SER A 87 18.33 -22.65 3.77
C SER A 87 18.22 -23.27 5.17
N GLY A 88 17.02 -23.65 5.62
CA GLY A 88 16.79 -24.17 6.97
C GLY A 88 16.73 -23.09 8.06
N CYS A 89 16.67 -21.81 7.69
CA CYS A 89 16.41 -20.72 8.63
C CYS A 89 14.89 -20.63 8.83
N THR A 90 14.45 -20.91 10.06
CA THR A 90 13.02 -20.94 10.43
C THR A 90 12.67 -19.97 11.56
N ASP A 91 13.67 -19.36 12.21
CA ASP A 91 13.44 -18.36 13.25
C ASP A 91 13.29 -16.97 12.63
N PHE A 92 12.11 -16.71 12.08
CA PHE A 92 11.76 -15.41 11.53
C PHE A 92 10.28 -15.12 11.71
N VAL A 93 9.92 -13.85 11.64
CA VAL A 93 8.52 -13.40 11.55
C VAL A 93 8.31 -12.60 10.27
N LEU A 94 7.17 -12.81 9.60
CA LEU A 94 6.71 -12.02 8.47
C LEU A 94 5.50 -11.19 8.92
N LEU A 95 5.63 -9.87 8.83
CA LEU A 95 4.56 -8.92 9.18
C LEU A 95 3.99 -8.32 7.90
N GLU A 96 2.69 -8.48 7.66
CA GLU A 96 1.97 -7.86 6.54
C GLU A 96 0.90 -6.89 7.10
N LEU A 97 0.81 -5.72 6.49
CA LEU A 97 -0.15 -4.68 6.88
C LEU A 97 -1.56 -5.00 6.39
N GLU A 98 -1.65 -5.55 5.18
CA GLU A 98 -2.90 -5.94 4.54
C GLU A 98 -3.44 -7.27 5.07
N GLU A 99 -4.74 -7.50 4.92
CA GLU A 99 -5.37 -8.77 5.31
C GLU A 99 -4.85 -9.98 4.49
N VAL A 100 -4.35 -9.72 3.28
CA VAL A 100 -3.90 -10.75 2.35
C VAL A 100 -2.55 -10.36 1.78
N ALA A 101 -1.57 -11.25 1.93
CA ALA A 101 -0.25 -11.13 1.34
C ALA A 101 -0.28 -11.12 -0.20
N GLY A 102 0.80 -10.65 -0.81
CA GLY A 102 0.98 -10.57 -2.26
C GLY A 102 1.33 -9.16 -2.75
N GLY A 103 1.14 -8.13 -1.92
CA GLY A 103 1.43 -6.74 -2.27
C GLY A 103 0.71 -6.33 -3.56
N THR A 104 1.47 -5.85 -4.55
CA THR A 104 0.93 -5.43 -5.86
C THR A 104 0.58 -6.60 -6.80
N ALA A 105 0.86 -7.84 -6.43
CA ALA A 105 0.53 -9.05 -7.19
C ALA A 105 -0.83 -9.68 -6.79
N ARG A 106 -1.69 -8.91 -6.11
CA ARG A 106 -3.03 -9.35 -5.70
C ARG A 106 -4.03 -9.30 -6.87
N GLY A 107 -5.08 -10.12 -6.74
CA GLY A 107 -6.23 -10.14 -7.63
C GLY A 107 -7.53 -10.37 -6.88
N GLY A 108 -8.62 -10.40 -7.62
CA GLY A 108 -9.96 -10.66 -7.10
C GLY A 108 -10.86 -11.29 -8.15
N MET A 109 -12.16 -11.18 -7.96
CA MET A 109 -13.17 -11.71 -8.86
C MET A 109 -14.01 -10.57 -9.44
N LEU A 110 -14.19 -10.56 -10.76
CA LEU A 110 -15.12 -9.69 -11.48
C LEU A 110 -16.13 -10.56 -12.23
N ALA A 111 -17.42 -10.44 -11.89
CA ALA A 111 -18.51 -11.21 -12.54
C ALA A 111 -18.17 -12.70 -12.74
N GLN A 112 -17.63 -13.34 -11.70
CA GLN A 112 -17.20 -14.76 -11.64
C GLN A 112 -15.89 -15.11 -12.38
N GLN A 113 -15.17 -14.12 -12.90
CA GLN A 113 -13.86 -14.31 -13.52
C GLN A 113 -12.76 -13.79 -12.59
N ALA A 114 -11.70 -14.58 -12.41
CA ALA A 114 -10.53 -14.12 -11.68
C ALA A 114 -9.83 -13.00 -12.48
N CYS A 115 -9.51 -11.89 -11.82
CA CYS A 115 -8.84 -10.76 -12.43
C CYS A 115 -7.71 -10.21 -11.53
N PRO A 116 -6.58 -9.78 -12.12
CA PRO A 116 -5.53 -9.12 -11.36
C PRO A 116 -5.96 -7.70 -11.00
N TRP A 117 -5.60 -7.24 -9.80
CA TRP A 117 -5.76 -5.84 -9.39
C TRP A 117 -4.51 -5.00 -9.67
N GLY A 118 -3.35 -5.65 -9.85
CA GLY A 118 -2.08 -4.98 -10.13
C GLY A 118 -1.25 -5.72 -11.18
N ALA A 119 -0.12 -6.28 -10.75
CA ALA A 119 0.80 -6.99 -11.63
C ALA A 119 0.08 -8.16 -12.34
N HIS A 120 0.05 -8.12 -13.68
CA HIS A 120 -0.71 -9.07 -14.51
C HIS A 120 0.08 -9.69 -15.66
N TYR A 121 1.35 -9.32 -15.81
CA TYR A 121 2.23 -9.90 -16.82
C TYR A 121 3.61 -10.14 -16.23
N LEU A 122 4.24 -11.22 -16.71
CA LEU A 122 5.65 -11.51 -16.49
C LEU A 122 6.26 -11.76 -17.87
N PRO A 123 7.43 -11.17 -18.19
CA PRO A 123 8.16 -11.62 -19.37
C PRO A 123 8.52 -13.10 -19.19
N VAL A 124 8.55 -13.85 -20.29
CA VAL A 124 9.00 -15.25 -20.25
C VAL A 124 10.41 -15.27 -19.61
N PRO A 125 10.61 -16.00 -18.51
CA PRO A 125 11.91 -16.03 -17.86
C PRO A 125 12.93 -16.64 -18.80
N GLN A 126 14.01 -15.90 -19.03
CA GLN A 126 15.19 -16.46 -19.71
C GLN A 126 15.83 -17.53 -18.82
N LYS A 127 16.43 -18.56 -19.43
CA LYS A 127 17.07 -19.68 -18.71
C LYS A 127 18.18 -19.24 -17.76
N GLU A 128 18.77 -18.08 -18.04
CA GLU A 128 19.79 -17.43 -17.21
C GLU A 128 19.23 -16.94 -15.88
N ASN A 129 17.93 -16.62 -15.81
CA ASN A 129 17.27 -16.20 -14.58
C ASN A 129 16.87 -17.40 -13.71
N ARG A 130 17.87 -18.12 -13.21
CA ARG A 130 17.69 -19.34 -12.40
C ARG A 130 16.81 -19.12 -11.18
N ALA A 131 16.89 -17.96 -10.55
CA ALA A 131 16.07 -17.63 -9.38
C ALA A 131 14.58 -17.57 -9.74
N LEU A 132 14.22 -16.87 -10.82
CA LEU A 132 12.84 -16.79 -11.30
C LEU A 132 12.34 -18.14 -11.84
N VAL A 133 13.18 -18.87 -12.59
CA VAL A 133 12.84 -20.22 -13.09
C VAL A 133 12.57 -21.17 -11.93
N SER A 134 13.26 -21.04 -10.79
CA SER A 134 13.01 -21.88 -9.61
C SER A 134 11.66 -21.67 -8.92
N LEU A 135 10.88 -20.67 -9.34
CA LEU A 135 9.54 -20.37 -8.83
C LEU A 135 8.41 -20.99 -9.67
N LEU A 136 8.73 -21.52 -10.86
CA LEU A 136 7.81 -22.19 -11.78
C LEU A 136 7.82 -23.71 -11.57
#